data_AF-A0A942HG69-F1
#
_entry.id   AF-A0A942HG69-F1
#
_cell.length_a   1.000
_cell.length_b   1.000
_cell.length_c   1.000
_cell.angle_alpha   90.00
_cell.angle_beta   90.00
_cell.angle_gamma   90.00
#
_symmetry.space_group_name_H-M   'P 1'
#
loop_
_entity.id
_entity.type
_entity.pdbx_description
1 polymer ?
#
loop_
_entity_poly.entity_id
_entity_poly.type
_entity_poly.pdbx_seq_one_letter_code
_entity_poly.pdbx_strand_id
1 'polypeptide(L)'
;MRRILLASLWVLAAVFGTAPAVHACMCDELPSPCTAMAENRAIFVGTPTAIEPDPANDSTLIVSMNIGERFSGTLTGSRTTVRTSRGDVSCGYPFQIGVQYLVYADGSDDALGVSRCSRTGPLAARQDDVTLLNALSAGSAVTRLSGQLAVWFAVLDGGWASSRPAGPLPDIPITIEGQGVRRQTTTDRNGRFRVLGVPPGQYVVRATLPEPFVMSLDKPYTVTVDACTAELDMAATTVPLSGVLLQANGQPAPAHVKLRIALFDAAKGVDRERTTITFTEEGGRWNAEGLWPGRYIVGVNTFDAPDKDTPYPAVWLPSATRPSDARVFDVHPDRPQTVTLTLPAPLAPLSIRGYAIGPDEQRRAGARVSLIDDDAADGGASARTVDSVETDADGTFVLSGWRGRTYHVEAWQPAVIGMVGGPAAQRGYELRTVITERR
;
A
#
# COMPACT_ATOMS: atom_id res chain seq x y z
N MET A 1 11.72 25.63 69.56
CA MET A 1 10.48 26.43 69.53
C MET A 1 10.16 26.82 68.09
N ARG A 2 8.98 26.44 67.57
CA ARG A 2 8.22 27.03 66.43
C ARG A 2 8.94 27.08 65.05
N ARG A 3 8.34 26.77 63.90
CA ARG A 3 6.98 26.41 63.51
C ARG A 3 7.03 25.86 62.08
N ILE A 4 6.13 24.91 61.82
CA ILE A 4 5.76 24.27 60.56
C ILE A 4 5.30 25.31 59.52
N LEU A 5 5.64 25.10 58.24
CA LEU A 5 4.80 25.46 57.10
C LEU A 5 5.05 24.47 55.95
N LEU A 6 4.05 23.60 55.74
CA LEU A 6 3.88 22.75 54.57
C LEU A 6 3.61 23.61 53.34
N ALA A 7 4.28 23.34 52.23
CA ALA A 7 3.82 23.72 50.90
C ALA A 7 3.77 22.46 50.04
N SER A 8 2.54 22.04 49.77
CA SER A 8 2.10 20.84 49.09
C SER A 8 2.58 20.76 47.64
N LEU A 9 3.36 19.71 47.35
CA LEU A 9 3.75 19.27 46.02
C LEU A 9 2.58 18.51 45.38
N TRP A 10 1.75 19.18 44.56
CA TRP A 10 0.83 18.48 43.66
C TRP A 10 1.53 18.21 42.35
N VAL A 11 2.05 16.99 42.22
CA VAL A 11 2.51 16.40 40.95
C VAL A 11 1.26 16.10 40.13
N LEU A 12 0.91 16.98 39.19
CA LEU A 12 -0.04 16.64 38.13
C LEU A 12 0.75 15.92 37.04
N ALA A 13 0.88 14.60 37.19
CA ALA A 13 1.37 13.72 36.15
C ALA A 13 0.36 13.75 35.00
N ALA A 14 0.59 14.61 34.00
CA ALA A 14 -0.11 14.56 32.72
C ALA A 14 0.32 13.26 32.03
N VAL A 15 -0.51 12.24 32.17
CA VAL A 15 -0.46 11.03 31.34
C VAL A 15 -0.75 11.49 29.91
N PHE A 16 0.30 11.77 29.15
CA PHE A 16 0.23 11.89 27.70
C PHE A 16 -0.14 10.51 27.16
N GLY A 17 -1.44 10.25 27.05
CA GLY A 17 -1.96 9.15 26.25
C GLY A 17 -1.52 9.40 24.81
N THR A 18 -0.57 8.61 24.34
CA THR A 18 -0.26 8.50 22.92
C THR A 18 -1.55 8.02 22.23
N ALA A 19 -2.17 8.90 21.44
CA ALA A 19 -3.23 8.44 20.54
C ALA A 19 -2.60 7.40 19.60
N PRO A 20 -3.06 6.14 19.60
CA PRO A 20 -2.55 5.17 18.65
C PRO A 20 -2.84 5.67 17.24
N ALA A 21 -1.86 5.53 16.34
CA ALA A 21 -2.05 5.78 14.94
C ALA A 21 -3.28 4.99 14.44
N VAL A 22 -4.26 5.67 13.87
CA VAL A 22 -5.39 5.01 13.22
C VAL A 22 -4.86 4.41 11.92
N HIS A 23 -4.42 3.15 12.00
CA HIS A 23 -4.14 2.34 10.82
C HIS A 23 -5.47 2.07 10.11
N ALA A 24 -5.76 2.84 9.07
CA ALA A 24 -6.90 2.57 8.20
C ALA A 24 -6.76 1.16 7.58
N CYS A 25 -7.64 0.26 8.00
CA CYS A 25 -7.93 -1.07 7.44
C CYS A 25 -6.74 -1.94 6.99
N MET A 26 -5.72 -2.08 7.83
CA MET A 26 -4.92 -3.31 7.80
C MET A 26 -5.67 -4.34 8.64
N CYS A 27 -6.33 -5.28 7.96
CA CYS A 27 -6.78 -6.49 8.65
C CYS A 27 -5.52 -7.22 9.14
N ASP A 28 -5.54 -7.75 10.35
CA ASP A 28 -4.71 -8.92 10.65
C ASP A 28 -5.07 -10.07 9.69
N GLU A 29 -4.36 -11.19 9.80
CA GLU A 29 -4.70 -12.40 9.07
C GLU A 29 -6.19 -12.74 9.23
N LEU A 30 -6.92 -12.87 8.12
CA LEU A 30 -8.34 -13.20 8.14
C LEU A 30 -8.54 -14.52 8.90
N PRO A 31 -9.53 -14.63 9.80
CA PRO A 31 -9.76 -15.88 10.52
C PRO A 31 -10.02 -17.00 9.52
N SER A 32 -9.36 -18.14 9.70
CA SER A 32 -9.59 -19.32 8.89
C SER A 32 -11.02 -19.86 9.12
N PRO A 33 -11.63 -20.62 8.19
CA PRO A 33 -12.94 -21.23 8.41
C PRO A 33 -12.97 -22.10 9.67
N CYS A 34 -11.84 -22.71 10.01
CA CYS A 34 -11.70 -23.57 11.17
C CYS A 34 -11.66 -22.78 12.47
N THR A 35 -10.88 -21.70 12.52
CA THR A 35 -10.86 -20.76 13.66
C THR A 35 -12.26 -20.18 13.87
N ALA A 36 -12.91 -19.73 12.80
CA ALA A 36 -14.26 -19.19 12.88
C ALA A 36 -15.29 -20.20 13.42
N MET A 37 -15.22 -21.46 13.01
CA MET A 37 -16.07 -22.52 13.55
C MET A 37 -15.75 -22.84 15.02
N ALA A 38 -14.46 -22.88 15.39
CA ALA A 38 -14.04 -23.16 16.77
C ALA A 38 -14.45 -22.05 17.74
N GLU A 39 -14.48 -20.81 17.28
CA GLU A 39 -14.99 -19.65 18.02
C GLU A 39 -16.53 -19.56 18.02
N ASN A 40 -17.22 -20.52 17.39
CA ASN A 40 -18.68 -20.57 17.26
C ASN A 40 -19.27 -19.29 16.65
N ARG A 41 -18.56 -18.70 15.68
CA ARG A 41 -19.07 -17.56 14.90
C ARG A 41 -20.29 -17.98 14.08
N ALA A 42 -21.18 -17.03 13.79
CA ALA A 42 -22.33 -17.29 12.94
C ALA A 42 -21.86 -17.38 11.47
N ILE A 43 -21.89 -18.59 10.89
CA ILE A 43 -21.46 -18.84 9.52
C ILE A 43 -22.63 -19.39 8.71
N PHE A 44 -23.06 -18.65 7.68
CA PHE A 44 -24.24 -19.00 6.91
C PHE A 44 -24.24 -18.38 5.51
N VAL A 45 -25.07 -18.92 4.61
CA VAL A 45 -25.36 -18.29 3.33
C VAL A 45 -26.41 -17.20 3.53
N GLY A 46 -26.05 -15.95 3.28
CA GLY A 46 -26.94 -14.79 3.42
C GLY A 46 -27.25 -14.12 2.08
N THR A 47 -28.49 -13.71 1.87
CA THR A 47 -28.88 -12.85 0.72
C THR A 47 -29.44 -11.53 1.24
N PRO A 48 -28.71 -10.40 1.11
CA PRO A 48 -29.17 -9.10 1.53
C PRO A 48 -30.46 -8.68 0.79
N THR A 49 -31.44 -8.18 1.54
CA THR A 49 -32.73 -7.71 1.04
C THR A 49 -32.94 -6.21 1.25
N ALA A 50 -32.27 -5.63 2.25
CA ALA A 50 -32.28 -4.19 2.52
C ALA A 50 -30.97 -3.76 3.20
N ILE A 51 -30.52 -2.54 2.94
CA ILE A 51 -29.34 -1.92 3.53
C ILE A 51 -29.74 -0.52 3.96
N GLU A 52 -29.70 -0.25 5.27
CA GLU A 52 -30.18 1.00 5.85
C GLU A 52 -29.17 1.54 6.87
N PRO A 53 -29.07 2.87 7.05
CA PRO A 53 -28.35 3.46 8.17
C PRO A 53 -28.86 2.93 9.52
N ASP A 54 -27.97 2.63 10.46
CA ASP A 54 -28.38 2.34 11.83
C ASP A 54 -28.95 3.64 12.46
N PRO A 55 -30.21 3.65 12.94
CA PRO A 55 -30.80 4.83 13.58
C PRO A 55 -30.03 5.31 14.82
N ALA A 56 -29.29 4.42 15.49
CA ALA A 56 -28.49 4.74 16.65
C ALA A 56 -27.09 5.26 16.30
N ASN A 57 -26.59 4.97 15.09
CA ASN A 57 -25.26 5.38 14.62
C ASN A 57 -25.23 5.43 13.10
N ASP A 58 -25.25 6.64 12.53
CA ASP A 58 -25.26 6.83 11.08
C ASP A 58 -24.03 6.24 10.36
N SER A 59 -22.93 6.04 11.09
CA SER A 59 -21.68 5.45 10.61
C SER A 59 -21.73 3.93 10.55
N THR A 60 -22.85 3.31 10.91
CA THR A 60 -23.12 1.87 10.80
C THR A 60 -24.27 1.64 9.81
N LEU A 61 -24.19 0.55 9.06
CA LEU A 61 -25.25 0.04 8.20
C LEU A 61 -25.83 -1.23 8.82
N ILE A 62 -27.15 -1.32 8.84
CA ILE A 62 -27.91 -2.54 9.14
C ILE A 62 -28.28 -3.19 7.80
N VAL A 63 -27.82 -4.42 7.61
CA VAL A 63 -28.07 -5.22 6.42
C VAL A 63 -29.04 -6.34 6.79
N SER A 64 -30.29 -6.19 6.37
CA SER A 64 -31.31 -7.24 6.51
C SER A 64 -31.09 -8.31 5.45
N MET A 65 -31.13 -9.58 5.82
CA MET A 65 -30.88 -10.68 4.90
C MET A 65 -31.75 -11.90 5.16
N ASN A 66 -32.06 -12.61 4.08
CA ASN A 66 -32.60 -13.97 4.15
C ASN A 66 -31.47 -14.96 4.42
N ILE A 67 -31.69 -15.90 5.33
CA ILE A 67 -30.73 -16.95 5.70
C ILE A 67 -31.04 -18.22 4.89
N GLY A 68 -30.02 -18.74 4.21
CA GLY A 68 -29.99 -20.04 3.54
C GLY A 68 -29.39 -21.13 4.41
N GLU A 69 -28.39 -21.83 3.88
CA GLU A 69 -27.62 -22.87 4.58
C GLU A 69 -26.84 -22.29 5.76
N ARG A 70 -26.68 -23.06 6.84
CA ARG A 70 -25.96 -22.68 8.07
C ARG A 70 -24.87 -23.69 8.34
N PHE A 71 -23.70 -23.20 8.73
CA PHE A 71 -22.53 -24.03 9.01
C PHE A 71 -22.11 -23.97 10.48
N SER A 72 -22.30 -22.84 11.15
CA SER A 72 -21.98 -22.64 12.57
C SER A 72 -22.83 -21.52 13.19
N GLY A 73 -22.85 -21.43 14.52
CA GLY A 73 -23.67 -20.51 15.30
C GLY A 73 -25.07 -21.04 15.65
N THR A 74 -25.88 -20.19 16.28
CA THR A 74 -27.17 -20.58 16.88
C THR A 74 -28.40 -20.00 16.18
N LEU A 75 -28.23 -19.38 15.02
CA LEU A 75 -29.31 -18.75 14.26
C LEU A 75 -30.40 -19.75 13.82
N THR A 76 -31.63 -19.56 14.32
CA THR A 76 -32.76 -20.48 14.06
C THR A 76 -33.83 -19.94 13.09
N GLY A 77 -33.84 -18.63 12.79
CA GLY A 77 -34.83 -17.99 11.91
C GLY A 77 -34.42 -17.93 10.42
N SER A 78 -35.37 -17.65 9.52
CA SER A 78 -35.12 -17.50 8.06
C SER A 78 -34.62 -16.12 7.66
N ARG A 79 -34.55 -15.17 8.60
CA ARG A 79 -34.06 -13.80 8.40
C ARG A 79 -33.19 -13.38 9.58
N THR A 80 -32.22 -12.53 9.30
CA THR A 80 -31.40 -11.87 10.32
C THR A 80 -30.95 -10.49 9.83
N THR A 81 -30.33 -9.73 10.71
CA THR A 81 -29.65 -8.48 10.39
C THR A 81 -28.18 -8.58 10.78
N VAL A 82 -27.28 -8.12 9.92
CA VAL A 82 -25.87 -7.91 10.28
C VAL A 82 -25.53 -6.43 10.22
N ARG A 83 -24.59 -6.01 11.06
CA ARG A 83 -24.07 -4.65 11.11
C ARG A 83 -22.71 -4.56 10.45
N THR A 84 -22.46 -3.48 9.72
CA THR A 84 -21.15 -3.19 9.14
C THR A 84 -20.92 -1.68 9.10
N SER A 85 -19.68 -1.23 9.25
CA SER A 85 -19.36 0.19 9.16
C SER A 85 -19.76 0.76 7.79
N ARG A 86 -20.11 2.04 7.75
CA ARG A 86 -20.37 2.75 6.50
C ARG A 86 -19.04 3.14 5.84
N GLY A 87 -18.79 2.59 4.66
CA GLY A 87 -17.68 2.99 3.80
C GLY A 87 -16.38 2.21 3.99
N ASP A 88 -15.55 2.29 2.96
CA ASP A 88 -14.36 1.48 2.76
C ASP A 88 -13.25 1.81 3.75
N VAL A 89 -13.14 3.08 4.14
CA VAL A 89 -12.14 3.61 5.09
C VAL A 89 -12.39 3.16 6.53
N SER A 90 -13.61 2.71 6.86
CA SER A 90 -14.00 2.18 8.17
C SER A 90 -14.12 0.66 8.20
N CYS A 91 -13.55 0.01 7.18
CA CYS A 91 -13.52 -1.44 6.98
C CYS A 91 -14.92 -2.05 6.84
N GLY A 92 -15.88 -1.25 6.37
CA GLY A 92 -17.23 -1.67 6.06
C GLY A 92 -17.27 -2.67 4.91
N TYR A 93 -18.07 -3.72 5.04
CA TYR A 93 -18.24 -4.72 3.99
C TYR A 93 -19.30 -4.25 2.97
N PRO A 94 -18.97 -4.14 1.67
CA PRO A 94 -19.86 -3.57 0.67
C PRO A 94 -20.85 -4.62 0.13
N PHE A 95 -21.87 -4.95 0.92
CA PHE A 95 -22.94 -5.85 0.48
C PHE A 95 -23.74 -5.29 -0.71
N GLN A 96 -24.20 -6.18 -1.59
CA GLN A 96 -25.12 -5.87 -2.68
C GLN A 96 -26.44 -6.64 -2.48
N ILE A 97 -27.56 -5.95 -2.66
CA ILE A 97 -28.90 -6.55 -2.54
C ILE A 97 -29.07 -7.64 -3.61
N GLY A 98 -29.61 -8.78 -3.20
CA GLY A 98 -29.89 -9.93 -4.07
C GLY A 98 -28.70 -10.83 -4.39
N VAL A 99 -27.47 -10.45 -4.01
CA VAL A 99 -26.28 -11.29 -4.18
C VAL A 99 -26.16 -12.26 -3.00
N GLN A 100 -25.83 -13.53 -3.28
CA GLN A 100 -25.56 -14.52 -2.22
C GLN A 100 -24.14 -14.39 -1.70
N TYR A 101 -24.00 -14.39 -0.37
CA TYR A 101 -22.71 -14.32 0.32
C TYR A 101 -22.55 -15.52 1.25
N LEU A 102 -21.32 -16.02 1.39
CA LEU A 102 -20.94 -16.78 2.57
C LEU A 102 -20.56 -15.75 3.65
N VAL A 103 -21.41 -15.64 4.65
CA VAL A 103 -21.28 -14.66 5.74
C VAL A 103 -20.57 -15.31 6.91
N TYR A 104 -19.54 -14.64 7.40
CA TYR A 104 -18.85 -14.92 8.65
C TYR A 104 -19.11 -13.72 9.56
N ALA A 105 -19.97 -13.90 10.56
CA ALA A 105 -20.38 -12.82 11.45
C ALA A 105 -19.93 -13.09 12.88
N ASP A 106 -19.43 -12.02 13.51
CA ASP A 106 -19.02 -11.99 14.91
C ASP A 106 -20.13 -11.46 15.80
N GLY A 107 -20.04 -11.70 17.11
CA GLY A 107 -21.03 -11.24 18.08
C GLY A 107 -22.15 -12.25 18.34
N SER A 108 -23.16 -11.82 19.07
CA SER A 108 -24.35 -12.64 19.37
C SER A 108 -25.36 -12.59 18.22
N ASP A 109 -26.32 -13.52 18.23
CA ASP A 109 -27.38 -13.61 17.20
C ASP A 109 -28.17 -12.29 17.02
N ASP A 110 -28.32 -11.49 18.07
CA ASP A 110 -29.01 -10.19 18.04
C ASP A 110 -28.10 -9.01 17.66
N ALA A 111 -26.78 -9.23 17.57
CA ALA A 111 -25.77 -8.20 17.38
C ALA A 111 -24.64 -8.65 16.44
N LEU A 112 -25.00 -9.31 15.33
CA LEU A 112 -24.05 -9.80 14.34
C LEU A 112 -23.30 -8.65 13.66
N GLY A 113 -21.97 -8.74 13.64
CA GLY A 113 -21.05 -7.78 13.01
C GLY A 113 -20.27 -8.40 11.87
N VAL A 114 -20.15 -7.67 10.77
CA VAL A 114 -19.35 -8.04 9.59
C VAL A 114 -18.46 -6.87 9.20
N SER A 115 -17.21 -7.16 8.88
CA SER A 115 -16.26 -6.20 8.31
C SER A 115 -15.56 -6.81 7.09
N ARG A 116 -14.75 -6.03 6.38
CA ARG A 116 -13.83 -6.56 5.35
C ARG A 116 -12.85 -7.59 5.91
N CYS A 117 -12.61 -7.57 7.22
CA CYS A 117 -11.72 -8.50 7.91
C CYS A 117 -12.42 -9.78 8.40
N SER A 118 -13.72 -9.93 8.13
CA SER A 118 -14.50 -11.08 8.61
C SER A 118 -14.39 -12.33 7.73
N ARG A 119 -13.67 -12.29 6.60
CA ARG A 119 -13.66 -13.32 5.52
C ARG A 119 -14.94 -13.40 4.67
N THR A 120 -16.03 -12.74 5.08
CA THR A 120 -17.28 -12.65 4.31
C THR A 120 -17.01 -12.34 2.83
N GLY A 121 -17.70 -13.04 1.92
CA GLY A 121 -17.41 -12.99 0.48
C GLY A 121 -18.59 -13.44 -0.37
N PRO A 122 -18.67 -13.06 -1.66
CA PRO A 122 -19.66 -13.61 -2.58
C PRO A 122 -19.59 -15.14 -2.58
N LEU A 123 -20.72 -15.83 -2.47
CA LEU A 123 -20.78 -17.29 -2.32
C LEU A 123 -20.05 -18.02 -3.45
N ALA A 124 -20.19 -17.51 -4.69
CA ALA A 124 -19.51 -18.04 -5.86
C ALA A 124 -17.97 -18.05 -5.73
N ALA A 125 -17.39 -17.09 -5.01
CA ALA A 125 -15.94 -17.01 -4.79
C ALA A 125 -15.47 -17.85 -3.59
N ARG A 126 -16.39 -18.31 -2.73
CA ARG A 126 -16.12 -18.98 -1.44
C ARG A 126 -16.49 -20.48 -1.42
N GLN A 127 -16.54 -21.13 -2.59
CA GLN A 127 -16.93 -22.56 -2.65
C GLN A 127 -15.95 -23.50 -1.96
N ASP A 128 -14.67 -23.14 -1.88
CA ASP A 128 -13.66 -23.91 -1.15
C ASP A 128 -13.91 -23.87 0.36
N ASP A 129 -14.39 -22.74 0.89
CA ASP A 129 -14.82 -22.57 2.27
C ASP A 129 -16.06 -23.41 2.56
N VAL A 130 -17.09 -23.34 1.69
CA VAL A 130 -18.30 -24.16 1.82
C VAL A 130 -17.94 -25.65 1.89
N THR A 131 -17.02 -26.10 1.04
CA THR A 131 -16.53 -27.49 1.05
C THR A 131 -15.82 -27.83 2.38
N LEU A 132 -15.07 -26.89 2.96
CA LEU A 132 -14.42 -27.08 4.27
C LEU A 132 -15.42 -27.14 5.41
N LEU A 133 -16.32 -26.17 5.46
CA LEU A 133 -17.32 -26.08 6.50
C LEU A 133 -18.19 -27.34 6.53
N ASN A 134 -18.63 -27.84 5.38
CA ASN A 134 -19.35 -29.10 5.28
C ASN A 134 -18.55 -30.30 5.79
N ALA A 135 -17.27 -30.39 5.43
CA ALA A 135 -16.41 -31.47 5.93
C ALA A 135 -16.18 -31.36 7.45
N LEU A 136 -16.06 -30.14 7.99
CA LEU A 136 -15.92 -29.88 9.41
C LEU A 136 -17.17 -30.28 10.19
N SER A 137 -18.35 -29.85 9.74
CA SER A 137 -19.64 -30.23 10.35
C SER A 137 -19.88 -31.74 10.31
N ALA A 138 -19.36 -32.44 9.29
CA ALA A 138 -19.44 -33.89 9.18
C ALA A 138 -18.34 -34.65 9.95
N GLY A 139 -17.40 -33.96 10.62
CA GLY A 139 -16.27 -34.59 11.30
C GLY A 139 -15.29 -35.30 10.36
N SER A 140 -15.27 -34.93 9.08
CA SER A 140 -14.47 -35.55 8.01
C SER A 140 -13.42 -34.60 7.42
N ALA A 141 -13.24 -33.42 8.03
CA ALA A 141 -12.25 -32.44 7.59
C ALA A 141 -10.84 -33.01 7.68
N VAL A 142 -10.10 -32.87 6.59
CA VAL A 142 -8.66 -33.09 6.53
C VAL A 142 -7.97 -31.75 6.40
N THR A 143 -6.79 -31.64 7.00
CA THR A 143 -5.95 -30.44 6.89
C THR A 143 -5.72 -30.08 5.43
N ARG A 144 -5.75 -28.79 5.10
CA ARG A 144 -5.49 -28.34 3.72
C ARG A 144 -4.56 -27.15 3.68
N LEU A 145 -3.73 -27.10 2.64
CA LEU A 145 -3.04 -25.89 2.23
C LEU A 145 -3.59 -25.50 0.87
N SER A 146 -4.11 -24.29 0.74
CA SER A 146 -4.65 -23.74 -0.50
C SER A 146 -4.12 -22.35 -0.79
N GLY A 147 -4.28 -21.92 -2.04
CA GLY A 147 -3.89 -20.59 -2.46
C GLY A 147 -4.11 -20.38 -3.94
N GLN A 148 -3.86 -19.15 -4.40
CA GLN A 148 -3.90 -18.79 -5.80
C GLN A 148 -2.54 -18.27 -6.27
N LEU A 149 -2.11 -18.74 -7.43
CA LEU A 149 -0.98 -18.18 -8.17
C LEU A 149 -1.52 -17.33 -9.32
N ALA A 150 -1.17 -16.05 -9.32
CA ALA A 150 -1.55 -15.11 -10.36
C ALA A 150 -0.34 -14.32 -10.87
N VAL A 151 -0.43 -13.88 -12.12
CA VAL A 151 0.49 -12.89 -12.69
C VAL A 151 0.03 -11.51 -12.26
N TRP A 152 0.96 -10.67 -11.82
CA TRP A 152 0.73 -9.29 -11.44
C TRP A 152 1.54 -8.37 -12.35
N PHE A 153 0.86 -7.40 -12.94
CA PHE A 153 1.50 -6.41 -13.82
C PHE A 153 1.41 -5.01 -13.22
N ALA A 154 2.39 -4.18 -13.54
CA ALA A 154 2.47 -2.80 -13.11
C ALA A 154 1.22 -2.03 -13.57
N VAL A 155 0.72 -1.19 -12.68
CA VAL A 155 -0.26 -0.16 -13.02
C VAL A 155 0.53 1.10 -13.37
N LEU A 156 0.13 1.72 -14.48
CA LEU A 156 0.66 3.02 -14.88
C LEU A 156 -0.39 4.06 -14.46
N ASP A 157 -0.22 4.61 -13.27
CA ASP A 157 -1.10 5.63 -12.67
C ASP A 157 -0.30 6.87 -12.17
N GLY A 158 1.01 6.89 -12.45
CA GLY A 158 1.92 7.94 -11.99
C GLY A 158 2.28 7.90 -10.51
N GLY A 159 1.64 7.01 -9.75
CA GLY A 159 1.85 6.79 -8.34
C GLY A 159 3.10 5.96 -8.05
N TRP A 160 3.15 5.46 -6.81
CA TRP A 160 4.16 4.50 -6.37
C TRP A 160 3.99 3.17 -7.11
N ALA A 161 5.01 2.30 -7.05
CA ALA A 161 5.06 1.00 -7.75
C ALA A 161 3.89 0.08 -7.37
N SER A 162 2.72 0.32 -7.97
CA SER A 162 1.48 -0.41 -7.78
C SER A 162 1.36 -1.48 -8.87
N SER A 163 0.75 -2.60 -8.51
CA SER A 163 0.50 -3.70 -9.43
C SER A 163 -0.93 -4.20 -9.26
N ARG A 164 -1.41 -4.88 -10.28
CA ARG A 164 -2.73 -5.52 -10.27
C ARG A 164 -2.66 -6.91 -10.89
N PRO A 165 -3.57 -7.82 -10.51
CA PRO A 165 -3.67 -9.12 -11.16
C PRO A 165 -3.94 -8.95 -12.66
N ALA A 166 -3.07 -9.53 -13.49
CA ALA A 166 -3.22 -9.61 -14.93
C ALA A 166 -3.96 -10.90 -15.35
N GLY A 167 -3.85 -11.96 -14.55
CA GLY A 167 -4.57 -13.21 -14.78
C GLY A 167 -4.04 -14.37 -13.93
N PRO A 168 -4.79 -15.48 -13.86
CA PRO A 168 -4.32 -16.69 -13.20
C PRO A 168 -3.18 -17.37 -13.98
N LEU A 169 -2.34 -18.14 -13.29
CA LEU A 169 -1.38 -19.05 -13.93
C LEU A 169 -1.85 -20.51 -13.78
N PRO A 170 -2.47 -21.11 -14.80
CA PRO A 170 -2.87 -22.51 -14.77
C PRO A 170 -1.70 -23.45 -15.06
N ASP A 171 -1.85 -24.72 -14.69
CA ASP A 171 -0.94 -25.81 -15.00
C ASP A 171 0.50 -25.64 -14.45
N ILE A 172 0.65 -24.81 -13.41
CA ILE A 172 1.93 -24.57 -12.74
C ILE A 172 2.17 -25.60 -11.63
N PRO A 173 3.27 -26.36 -11.67
CA PRO A 173 3.66 -27.23 -10.58
C PRO A 173 3.97 -26.43 -9.30
N ILE A 174 3.26 -26.76 -8.23
CA ILE A 174 3.48 -26.23 -6.88
C ILE A 174 4.05 -27.33 -6.00
N THR A 175 5.19 -27.08 -5.37
CA THR A 175 5.80 -27.97 -4.37
C THR A 175 5.67 -27.35 -3.00
N ILE A 176 5.24 -28.14 -2.02
CA ILE A 176 5.23 -27.79 -0.61
C ILE A 176 6.21 -28.69 0.15
N GLU A 177 7.04 -28.10 1.01
CA GLU A 177 8.07 -28.81 1.74
C GLU A 177 8.18 -28.28 3.18
N GLY A 178 8.13 -29.18 4.14
CA GLY A 178 8.14 -28.86 5.57
C GLY A 178 7.78 -30.08 6.40
N GLN A 179 8.17 -30.09 7.68
CA GLN A 179 7.84 -31.19 8.61
C GLN A 179 8.25 -32.60 8.11
N GLY A 180 9.33 -32.71 7.31
CA GLY A 180 9.75 -33.97 6.69
C GLY A 180 8.83 -34.48 5.56
N VAL A 181 7.84 -33.68 5.17
CA VAL A 181 6.90 -33.96 4.09
C VAL A 181 7.25 -33.10 2.88
N ARG A 182 7.24 -33.73 1.69
CA ARG A 182 7.27 -33.05 0.40
C ARG A 182 6.08 -33.50 -0.43
N ARG A 183 5.24 -32.56 -0.85
CA ARG A 183 4.09 -32.82 -1.73
C ARG A 183 4.12 -31.90 -2.93
N GLN A 184 3.48 -32.35 -4.00
CA GLN A 184 3.32 -31.59 -5.22
C GLN A 184 1.85 -31.54 -5.61
N THR A 185 1.44 -30.42 -6.18
CA THR A 185 0.14 -30.20 -6.79
C THR A 185 0.32 -29.31 -8.03
N THR A 186 -0.76 -29.01 -8.72
CA THR A 186 -0.74 -28.15 -9.91
C THR A 186 -1.87 -27.14 -9.79
N THR A 187 -1.63 -25.91 -10.27
CA THR A 187 -2.67 -24.89 -10.31
C THR A 187 -3.75 -25.23 -11.35
N ASP A 188 -5.00 -24.98 -11.01
CA ASP A 188 -6.14 -25.17 -11.91
C ASP A 188 -6.28 -24.02 -12.92
N ARG A 189 -7.31 -24.07 -13.77
CA ARG A 189 -7.63 -23.02 -14.76
C ARG A 189 -7.78 -21.60 -14.19
N ASN A 190 -8.06 -21.48 -12.89
CA ASN A 190 -8.20 -20.22 -12.17
C ASN A 190 -6.94 -19.88 -11.35
N GLY A 191 -5.84 -20.62 -11.54
CA GLY A 191 -4.59 -20.44 -10.82
C GLY A 191 -4.64 -20.96 -9.38
N ARG A 192 -5.70 -21.65 -8.98
CA ARG A 192 -5.84 -22.14 -7.60
C ARG A 192 -5.14 -23.47 -7.44
N PHE A 193 -4.47 -23.65 -6.30
CA PHE A 193 -3.89 -24.93 -5.92
C PHE A 193 -4.39 -25.37 -4.55
N ARG A 194 -4.39 -26.68 -4.31
CA ARG A 194 -4.75 -27.27 -3.03
C ARG A 194 -3.96 -28.53 -2.77
N VAL A 195 -3.54 -28.72 -1.52
CA VAL A 195 -2.93 -29.94 -1.01
C VAL A 195 -3.67 -30.35 0.25
N LEU A 196 -4.12 -31.60 0.31
CA LEU A 196 -4.87 -32.15 1.44
C LEU A 196 -3.98 -33.04 2.32
N GLY A 197 -4.38 -33.21 3.58
CA GLY A 197 -3.68 -34.06 4.56
C GLY A 197 -2.29 -33.55 4.90
N VAL A 198 -2.07 -32.23 4.86
CA VAL A 198 -0.79 -31.61 5.21
C VAL A 198 -0.70 -31.50 6.74
N PRO A 199 0.27 -32.15 7.41
CA PRO A 199 0.39 -32.05 8.86
C PRO A 199 0.55 -30.61 9.33
N PRO A 200 0.06 -30.24 10.52
CA PRO A 200 0.30 -28.91 11.08
C PRO A 200 1.79 -28.60 11.20
N GLY A 201 2.17 -27.35 10.91
CA GLY A 201 3.56 -26.88 10.98
C GLY A 201 3.90 -25.90 9.87
N GLN A 202 5.17 -25.48 9.83
CA GLN A 202 5.67 -24.53 8.85
C GLN A 202 6.11 -25.23 7.56
N TYR A 203 5.76 -24.64 6.42
CA TYR A 203 6.09 -25.10 5.07
C TYR A 203 6.66 -23.98 4.22
N VAL A 204 7.57 -24.35 3.32
CA VAL A 204 8.00 -23.54 2.18
C VAL A 204 7.21 -23.97 0.96
N VAL A 205 6.66 -23.01 0.23
CA VAL A 205 5.88 -23.24 -0.99
C VAL A 205 6.64 -22.67 -2.18
N ARG A 206 6.79 -23.46 -3.24
CA ARG A 206 7.52 -23.11 -4.45
C ARG A 206 6.69 -23.39 -5.69
N ALA A 207 6.67 -22.43 -6.61
CA ALA A 207 6.13 -22.62 -7.96
C ALA A 207 7.27 -22.86 -8.95
N THR A 208 7.09 -23.81 -9.87
CA THR A 208 7.99 -24.00 -11.00
C THR A 208 7.43 -23.24 -12.20
N LEU A 209 7.84 -21.99 -12.35
CA LEU A 209 7.33 -21.09 -13.40
C LEU A 209 8.02 -21.34 -14.74
N PRO A 210 7.27 -21.35 -15.87
CA PRO A 210 7.88 -21.30 -17.19
C PRO A 210 8.39 -19.88 -17.50
N GLU A 211 9.38 -19.78 -18.39
CA GLU A 211 9.76 -18.48 -18.96
C GLU A 211 8.54 -17.82 -19.65
N PRO A 212 8.40 -16.47 -19.58
CA PRO A 212 9.29 -15.50 -18.95
C PRO A 212 8.91 -15.15 -17.49
N PHE A 213 8.12 -15.99 -16.80
CA PHE A 213 7.60 -15.68 -15.48
C PHE A 213 8.62 -15.92 -14.37
N VAL A 214 8.63 -15.02 -13.39
CA VAL A 214 9.41 -15.10 -12.16
C VAL A 214 8.52 -14.85 -10.95
N MET A 215 8.93 -15.30 -9.77
CA MET A 215 8.24 -14.93 -8.53
C MET A 215 8.47 -13.43 -8.27
N SER A 216 7.42 -12.71 -7.84
CA SER A 216 7.51 -11.28 -7.52
C SER A 216 8.24 -10.99 -6.20
N LEU A 217 8.42 -12.02 -5.36
CA LEU A 217 9.20 -11.92 -4.13
C LEU A 217 10.48 -12.74 -4.28
N ASP A 218 11.62 -12.13 -3.93
CA ASP A 218 12.91 -12.83 -3.87
C ASP A 218 12.98 -13.83 -2.72
N LYS A 219 12.17 -13.62 -1.69
CA LYS A 219 12.10 -14.50 -0.51
C LYS A 219 11.21 -15.71 -0.80
N PRO A 220 11.55 -16.89 -0.24
CA PRO A 220 10.66 -18.04 -0.32
C PRO A 220 9.30 -17.74 0.31
N TYR A 221 8.24 -18.23 -0.33
CA TYR A 221 6.90 -18.17 0.26
C TYR A 221 6.82 -19.20 1.38
N THR A 222 6.46 -18.74 2.57
CA THR A 222 6.30 -19.58 3.76
C THR A 222 4.90 -19.46 4.32
N VAL A 223 4.39 -20.57 4.85
CA VAL A 223 3.05 -20.63 5.43
C VAL A 223 3.04 -21.59 6.62
N THR A 224 2.27 -21.24 7.65
CA THR A 224 2.04 -22.11 8.80
C THR A 224 0.69 -22.78 8.64
N VAL A 225 0.69 -24.09 8.45
CA VAL A 225 -0.51 -24.91 8.43
C VAL A 225 -0.95 -25.13 9.87
N ASP A 226 -2.14 -24.66 10.23
CA ASP A 226 -2.71 -24.92 11.54
C ASP A 226 -3.32 -26.35 11.61
N ALA A 227 -4.10 -26.65 12.64
CA ALA A 227 -4.74 -27.96 12.81
C ALA A 227 -5.74 -28.33 11.69
N CYS A 228 -6.06 -27.40 10.78
CA CYS A 228 -7.17 -27.53 9.85
C CYS A 228 -6.93 -26.91 8.47
N THR A 229 -6.32 -25.73 8.36
CA THR A 229 -6.07 -25.10 7.07
C THR A 229 -4.88 -24.12 7.07
N ALA A 230 -4.44 -23.75 5.88
CA ALA A 230 -3.59 -22.61 5.62
C ALA A 230 -3.90 -22.04 4.23
N GLU A 231 -3.75 -20.74 4.10
CA GLU A 231 -3.95 -20.02 2.84
C GLU A 231 -2.72 -19.20 2.49
N LEU A 232 -2.28 -19.31 1.25
CA LEU A 232 -1.10 -18.60 0.76
C LEU A 232 -1.26 -18.25 -0.72
N ASP A 233 -1.53 -16.99 -1.00
CA ASP A 233 -1.51 -16.48 -2.36
C ASP A 233 -0.07 -16.17 -2.80
N MET A 234 0.19 -16.44 -4.07
CA MET A 234 1.50 -16.31 -4.68
C MET A 234 1.41 -15.35 -5.87
N ALA A 235 2.37 -14.43 -5.95
CA ALA A 235 2.46 -13.48 -7.05
C ALA A 235 3.65 -13.82 -7.95
N ALA A 236 3.36 -14.06 -9.22
CA ALA A 236 4.35 -14.09 -10.29
C ALA A 236 4.30 -12.79 -11.09
N THR A 237 5.40 -12.46 -11.76
CA THR A 237 5.52 -11.30 -12.64
C THR A 237 6.45 -11.64 -13.81
N THR A 238 6.74 -10.66 -14.66
CA THR A 238 7.77 -10.73 -15.70
C THR A 238 8.73 -9.56 -15.52
N VAL A 239 9.96 -9.66 -16.02
CA VAL A 239 10.93 -8.56 -15.96
C VAL A 239 11.39 -8.22 -17.39
N PRO A 240 10.54 -7.55 -18.18
CA PRO A 240 10.82 -7.32 -19.60
C PRO A 240 11.86 -6.21 -19.84
N LEU A 241 12.12 -5.36 -18.86
CA LEU A 241 13.16 -4.33 -18.91
C LEU A 241 13.90 -4.26 -17.58
N SER A 242 15.22 -4.35 -17.64
CA SER A 242 16.10 -4.26 -16.47
C SER A 242 17.43 -3.63 -16.86
N GLY A 243 18.29 -3.38 -15.87
CA GLY A 243 19.58 -2.81 -16.18
C GLY A 243 20.48 -2.52 -15.01
N VAL A 244 21.58 -1.83 -15.35
CA VAL A 244 22.50 -1.20 -14.39
C VAL A 244 22.51 0.29 -14.68
N LEU A 245 22.30 1.08 -13.64
CA LEU A 245 22.41 2.53 -13.66
C LEU A 245 23.80 2.91 -13.14
N LEU A 246 24.55 3.66 -13.94
CA LEU A 246 25.87 4.18 -13.59
C LEU A 246 25.78 5.66 -13.27
N GLN A 247 26.65 6.14 -12.40
CA GLN A 247 26.90 7.55 -12.18
C GLN A 247 27.77 8.11 -13.32
N ALA A 248 27.86 9.44 -13.41
CA ALA A 248 28.68 10.13 -14.41
C ALA A 248 30.18 9.75 -14.38
N ASN A 249 30.67 9.27 -13.24
CA ASN A 249 32.05 8.79 -13.07
C ASN A 249 32.24 7.29 -13.46
N GLY A 250 31.20 6.63 -13.96
CA GLY A 250 31.21 5.22 -14.36
C GLY A 250 31.01 4.21 -13.22
N GLN A 251 30.92 4.66 -11.96
CA GLN A 251 30.60 3.78 -10.83
C GLN A 251 29.11 3.42 -10.83
N PRO A 252 28.71 2.30 -10.21
CA PRO A 252 27.29 1.99 -10.01
C PRO A 252 26.57 3.09 -9.22
N ALA A 253 25.34 3.40 -9.61
CA ALA A 253 24.49 4.31 -8.86
C ALA A 253 24.23 3.76 -7.44
N PRO A 254 24.06 4.65 -6.43
CA PRO A 254 23.59 4.25 -5.10
C PRO A 254 22.26 3.51 -5.17
N ALA A 255 21.92 2.75 -4.12
CA ALA A 255 20.57 2.21 -3.97
C ALA A 255 19.55 3.36 -3.75
N HIS A 256 18.28 3.08 -4.05
CA HIS A 256 17.14 3.98 -3.89
C HIS A 256 17.09 5.20 -4.82
N VAL A 257 17.91 5.25 -5.87
CA VAL A 257 17.75 6.23 -6.95
C VAL A 257 16.45 5.91 -7.68
N LYS A 258 15.54 6.87 -7.72
CA LYS A 258 14.22 6.76 -8.33
C LYS A 258 14.30 6.86 -9.85
N LEU A 259 13.91 5.79 -10.55
CA LEU A 259 13.69 5.80 -12.00
C LEU A 259 12.20 5.80 -12.29
N ARG A 260 11.80 6.63 -13.24
CA ARG A 260 10.44 6.64 -13.76
C ARG A 260 10.41 5.98 -15.13
N ILE A 261 9.56 4.98 -15.27
CA ILE A 261 9.33 4.24 -16.50
C ILE A 261 8.03 4.73 -17.12
N ALA A 262 8.13 5.34 -18.29
CA ALA A 262 7.02 6.05 -18.91
C ALA A 262 6.59 5.41 -20.22
N LEU A 263 5.29 5.14 -20.37
CA LEU A 263 4.73 4.67 -21.63
C LEU A 263 4.77 5.82 -22.65
N PHE A 264 5.49 5.59 -23.74
CA PHE A 264 5.80 6.59 -24.76
C PHE A 264 4.88 6.43 -25.97
N ASP A 265 4.26 7.54 -26.35
CA ASP A 265 3.47 7.67 -27.57
C ASP A 265 3.99 8.88 -28.36
N ALA A 266 4.47 8.66 -29.58
CA ALA A 266 5.07 9.74 -30.38
C ALA A 266 4.08 10.87 -30.73
N ALA A 267 2.77 10.57 -30.78
CA ALA A 267 1.73 11.56 -31.09
C ALA A 267 1.25 12.29 -29.82
N LYS A 268 1.27 11.62 -28.66
CA LYS A 268 0.75 12.17 -27.39
C LYS A 268 1.84 12.63 -26.41
N GLY A 269 3.10 12.32 -26.69
CA GLY A 269 4.21 12.53 -25.78
C GLY A 269 4.15 11.57 -24.59
N VAL A 270 4.46 12.09 -23.41
CA VAL A 270 4.46 11.34 -22.15
C VAL A 270 3.60 12.08 -21.14
N ASP A 271 2.84 11.30 -20.38
CA ASP A 271 1.97 11.75 -19.31
C ASP A 271 2.39 11.06 -18.01
N ARG A 272 2.46 11.82 -16.90
CA ARG A 272 2.76 11.30 -15.57
C ARG A 272 1.83 10.16 -15.20
N GLU A 273 0.54 10.28 -15.50
CA GLU A 273 -0.48 9.27 -15.19
C GLU A 273 -0.25 7.95 -15.95
N ARG A 274 0.64 7.94 -16.96
CA ARG A 274 1.00 6.74 -17.73
C ARG A 274 2.43 6.30 -17.43
N THR A 275 2.86 6.50 -16.19
CA THR A 275 4.18 6.08 -15.71
C THR A 275 4.07 5.18 -14.48
N THR A 276 5.14 4.44 -14.23
CA THR A 276 5.39 3.75 -12.96
C THR A 276 6.82 4.07 -12.49
N ILE A 277 7.14 3.70 -11.26
CA ILE A 277 8.42 3.99 -10.63
C ILE A 277 9.12 2.68 -10.28
N THR A 278 10.44 2.66 -10.42
CA THR A 278 11.31 1.64 -9.84
C THR A 278 12.51 2.31 -9.19
N PHE A 279 13.30 1.55 -8.44
CA PHE A 279 14.45 2.04 -7.71
C PHE A 279 15.68 1.22 -8.05
N THR A 280 16.84 1.86 -7.94
CA THR A 280 18.09 1.11 -7.92
C THR A 280 18.24 0.31 -6.64
N GLU A 281 18.82 -0.88 -6.78
CA GLU A 281 19.29 -1.73 -5.71
C GLU A 281 20.82 -1.58 -5.55
N GLU A 282 21.41 -2.41 -4.70
CA GLU A 282 22.86 -2.51 -4.57
C GLU A 282 23.54 -2.77 -5.92
N GLY A 283 24.66 -2.09 -6.16
CA GLY A 283 25.38 -2.18 -7.43
C GLY A 283 24.65 -1.52 -8.59
N GLY A 284 23.72 -0.58 -8.34
CA GLY A 284 23.02 0.20 -9.35
C GLY A 284 22.04 -0.61 -10.21
N ARG A 285 21.74 -1.86 -9.82
CA ARG A 285 20.80 -2.71 -10.54
C ARG A 285 19.39 -2.15 -10.44
N TRP A 286 18.57 -2.32 -11.46
CA TRP A 286 17.15 -1.97 -11.42
C TRP A 286 16.36 -2.89 -12.34
N ASN A 287 15.09 -3.10 -12.02
CA ASN A 287 14.16 -3.89 -12.80
C ASN A 287 12.84 -3.13 -12.96
N ALA A 288 12.14 -3.34 -14.07
CA ALA A 288 10.79 -2.85 -14.27
C ALA A 288 9.86 -4.06 -14.34
N GLU A 289 9.36 -4.47 -13.18
CA GLU A 289 8.51 -5.63 -13.04
C GLU A 289 7.15 -5.41 -13.69
N GLY A 290 6.66 -6.44 -14.38
CA GLY A 290 5.29 -6.53 -14.84
C GLY A 290 4.89 -5.44 -15.83
N LEU A 291 5.83 -4.86 -16.59
CA LEU A 291 5.47 -3.92 -17.65
C LEU A 291 4.66 -4.63 -18.73
N TRP A 292 3.57 -3.99 -19.13
CA TRP A 292 2.80 -4.39 -20.30
C TRP A 292 3.64 -4.23 -21.58
N PRO A 293 3.35 -5.00 -22.64
CA PRO A 293 3.95 -4.75 -23.95
C PRO A 293 3.72 -3.31 -24.41
N GLY A 294 4.77 -2.64 -24.88
CA GLY A 294 4.66 -1.25 -25.30
C GLY A 294 6.01 -0.57 -25.49
N ARG A 295 5.94 0.69 -25.90
CA ARG A 295 7.13 1.53 -26.09
C ARG A 295 7.35 2.37 -24.86
N TYR A 296 8.51 2.26 -24.22
CA TYR A 296 8.81 2.94 -22.97
C TYR A 296 10.05 3.82 -23.08
N ILE A 297 10.10 4.87 -22.26
CA ILE A 297 11.31 5.64 -22.01
C ILE A 297 11.56 5.68 -20.50
N VAL A 298 12.83 5.83 -20.12
CA VAL A 298 13.26 5.83 -18.71
C VAL A 298 13.79 7.21 -18.36
N GLY A 299 13.36 7.76 -17.22
CA GLY A 299 13.79 9.07 -16.78
C GLY A 299 14.02 9.16 -15.28
N VAL A 300 14.62 10.27 -14.86
CA VAL A 300 14.90 10.63 -13.47
C VAL A 300 14.40 12.05 -13.25
N ASN A 301 13.66 12.27 -12.16
CA ASN A 301 13.08 13.56 -11.79
C ASN A 301 12.31 14.25 -12.95
N THR A 302 11.62 13.46 -13.76
CA THR A 302 10.91 13.94 -14.97
C THR A 302 9.52 14.51 -14.67
N PHE A 303 8.95 14.17 -13.52
CA PHE A 303 7.68 14.70 -13.01
C PHE A 303 7.73 14.97 -11.49
N ASP A 304 8.92 14.87 -10.90
CA ASP A 304 9.15 14.95 -9.47
C ASP A 304 10.37 15.84 -9.23
N ALA A 305 10.33 16.65 -8.18
CA ALA A 305 11.50 17.41 -7.76
C ALA A 305 12.62 16.47 -7.26
N PRO A 306 13.89 16.88 -7.37
CA PRO A 306 15.00 16.08 -6.87
C PRO A 306 14.95 15.94 -5.34
N ASP A 307 15.25 14.75 -4.85
CA ASP A 307 15.27 14.42 -3.43
C ASP A 307 16.67 13.90 -3.01
N LYS A 308 16.85 13.61 -1.72
CA LYS A 308 18.14 13.19 -1.15
C LYS A 308 18.70 11.90 -1.76
N ASP A 309 17.83 10.99 -2.20
CA ASP A 309 18.21 9.70 -2.77
C ASP A 309 18.36 9.80 -4.30
N THR A 310 17.71 10.79 -4.90
CA THR A 310 17.72 11.10 -6.34
C THR A 310 18.15 12.55 -6.60
N PRO A 311 19.38 12.95 -6.21
CA PRO A 311 19.83 14.34 -6.28
C PRO A 311 20.32 14.72 -7.69
N TYR A 312 19.54 14.44 -8.73
CA TYR A 312 19.93 14.61 -10.13
C TYR A 312 19.02 15.62 -10.84
N PRO A 313 19.50 16.34 -11.87
CA PRO A 313 18.60 17.11 -12.72
C PRO A 313 17.59 16.20 -13.44
N ALA A 314 16.47 16.80 -13.87
CA ALA A 314 15.49 16.11 -14.68
C ALA A 314 16.13 15.64 -16.00
N VAL A 315 16.01 14.35 -16.31
CA VAL A 315 16.62 13.77 -17.52
C VAL A 315 15.83 12.54 -17.98
N TRP A 316 15.65 12.43 -19.30
CA TRP A 316 15.31 11.19 -19.97
C TRP A 316 16.60 10.47 -20.36
N LEU A 317 16.84 9.32 -19.74
CA LEU A 317 18.14 8.67 -19.80
C LEU A 317 18.45 8.21 -21.24
N PRO A 318 19.72 8.37 -21.67
CA PRO A 318 20.87 8.80 -20.86
C PRO A 318 21.09 10.33 -20.76
N SER A 319 20.52 11.15 -21.66
CA SER A 319 20.88 12.59 -21.69
C SER A 319 19.82 13.54 -22.28
N ALA A 320 18.64 13.04 -22.65
CA ALA A 320 17.63 13.86 -23.30
C ALA A 320 16.87 14.73 -22.29
N THR A 321 16.64 16.00 -22.64
CA THR A 321 15.81 16.92 -21.84
C THR A 321 14.34 16.90 -22.26
N ARG A 322 14.03 16.36 -23.45
CA ARG A 322 12.67 16.19 -23.97
C ARG A 322 12.34 14.71 -24.16
N PRO A 323 11.10 14.26 -23.87
CA PRO A 323 10.70 12.87 -24.06
C PRO A 323 10.88 12.37 -25.50
N SER A 324 10.68 13.24 -26.50
CA SER A 324 10.81 12.89 -27.93
C SER A 324 12.23 12.51 -28.37
N ASP A 325 13.23 12.97 -27.63
CA ASP A 325 14.65 12.77 -27.93
C ASP A 325 15.22 11.60 -27.10
N ALA A 326 14.39 11.00 -26.24
CA ALA A 326 14.78 9.92 -25.35
C ALA A 326 14.98 8.60 -26.12
N ARG A 327 15.80 7.72 -25.54
CA ARG A 327 15.92 6.35 -26.04
C ARG A 327 14.62 5.60 -25.74
N VAL A 328 13.99 5.08 -26.80
CA VAL A 328 12.77 4.29 -26.71
C VAL A 328 13.11 2.80 -26.65
N PHE A 329 12.49 2.08 -25.71
CA PHE A 329 12.56 0.64 -25.52
C PHE A 329 11.27 0.00 -25.99
N ASP A 330 11.33 -0.95 -26.91
CA ASP A 330 10.18 -1.77 -27.32
C ASP A 330 10.07 -2.98 -26.38
N VAL A 331 9.28 -2.83 -25.32
CA VAL A 331 9.18 -3.76 -24.19
C VAL A 331 8.20 -4.86 -24.52
N HIS A 332 8.61 -6.11 -24.30
CA HIS A 332 7.75 -7.28 -24.42
C HIS A 332 8.22 -8.37 -23.42
N PRO A 333 7.32 -9.03 -22.68
CA PRO A 333 7.67 -10.11 -21.74
C PRO A 333 8.58 -11.19 -22.32
N ASP A 334 8.28 -11.66 -23.54
CA ASP A 334 9.06 -12.72 -24.21
C ASP A 334 10.42 -12.27 -24.78
N ARG A 335 10.73 -10.96 -24.68
CA ARG A 335 11.99 -10.39 -25.19
C ARG A 335 12.59 -9.46 -24.13
N PRO A 336 13.01 -10.02 -22.98
CA PRO A 336 13.56 -9.20 -21.90
C PRO A 336 14.82 -8.47 -22.38
N GLN A 337 14.92 -7.19 -21.99
CA GLN A 337 16.05 -6.33 -22.32
C GLN A 337 16.81 -5.95 -21.05
N THR A 338 18.13 -6.14 -21.08
CA THR A 338 19.04 -5.63 -20.05
C THR A 338 19.84 -4.49 -20.63
N VAL A 339 19.85 -3.33 -19.97
CA VAL A 339 20.48 -2.11 -20.49
C VAL A 339 21.38 -1.44 -19.46
N THR A 340 22.43 -0.78 -19.93
CA THR A 340 23.23 0.12 -19.09
C THR A 340 22.85 1.55 -19.40
N LEU A 341 22.49 2.31 -18.35
CA LEU A 341 22.15 3.72 -18.43
C LEU A 341 23.11 4.53 -17.55
N THR A 342 23.30 5.80 -17.86
CA THR A 342 24.21 6.68 -17.11
C THR A 342 23.49 7.94 -16.66
N LEU A 343 23.65 8.27 -15.38
CA LEU A 343 23.14 9.48 -14.77
C LEU A 343 24.03 10.69 -15.10
N PRO A 344 23.43 11.90 -15.16
CA PRO A 344 24.19 13.13 -15.13
C PRO A 344 24.91 13.33 -13.78
N ALA A 345 25.72 14.38 -13.68
CA ALA A 345 26.31 14.78 -12.40
C ALA A 345 25.20 15.14 -11.38
N PRO A 346 25.36 14.77 -10.09
CA PRO A 346 24.40 15.14 -9.06
C PRO A 346 24.41 16.65 -8.82
N LEU A 347 23.26 17.19 -8.43
CA LEU A 347 23.09 18.57 -8.01
C LEU A 347 23.81 18.80 -6.68
N ALA A 348 24.42 19.97 -6.53
CA ALA A 348 25.06 20.33 -5.27
C ALA A 348 24.01 20.72 -4.22
N PRO A 349 24.14 20.28 -2.95
CA PRO A 349 23.17 20.62 -1.91
C PRO A 349 23.14 22.12 -1.60
N LEU A 350 21.96 22.61 -1.24
CA LEU A 350 21.67 23.98 -0.80
C LEU A 350 20.94 23.92 0.55
N SER A 351 21.31 24.80 1.48
CA SER A 351 20.58 24.98 2.75
C SER A 351 20.01 26.40 2.80
N ILE A 352 18.71 26.51 3.05
CA ILE A 352 17.98 27.77 3.15
C ILE A 352 17.55 27.94 4.60
N ARG A 353 17.95 29.04 5.23
CA ARG A 353 17.61 29.34 6.62
C ARG A 353 16.68 30.53 6.68
N GLY A 354 15.73 30.51 7.61
CA GLY A 354 14.78 31.59 7.75
C GLY A 354 13.99 31.52 9.04
N TYR A 355 13.01 32.41 9.14
CA TYR A 355 12.03 32.41 10.21
C TYR A 355 10.65 32.78 9.65
N ALA A 356 9.58 32.21 10.20
CA ALA A 356 8.21 32.49 9.78
C ALA A 356 7.61 33.63 10.63
N ILE A 357 6.98 34.61 9.99
CA ILE A 357 6.35 35.75 10.65
C ILE A 357 4.83 35.71 10.40
N GLY A 358 4.05 35.86 11.47
CA GLY A 358 2.61 36.00 11.40
C GLY A 358 2.16 37.38 10.92
N PRO A 359 0.87 37.55 10.59
CA PRO A 359 0.31 38.87 10.26
C PRO A 359 0.42 39.92 11.38
N ASP A 360 0.72 39.50 12.61
CA ASP A 360 0.98 40.34 13.78
C ASP A 360 2.46 40.73 13.94
N GLU A 361 3.28 40.48 12.91
CA GLU A 361 4.73 40.70 12.89
C GLU A 361 5.53 39.89 13.91
N GLN A 362 4.92 38.86 14.53
CA GLN A 362 5.60 37.99 15.48
C GLN A 362 6.06 36.69 14.85
N ARG A 363 7.17 36.14 15.37
CA ARG A 363 7.64 34.82 14.95
C ARG A 363 6.66 33.73 15.33
N ARG A 364 6.56 32.70 14.49
CA ARG A 364 5.63 31.59 14.67
C ARG A 364 6.38 30.28 14.81
N ALA A 365 6.19 29.63 15.95
CA ALA A 365 6.57 28.24 16.18
C ALA A 365 5.48 27.28 15.66
N GLY A 366 5.87 26.08 15.25
CA GLY A 366 4.97 25.07 14.69
C GLY A 366 4.28 25.46 13.37
N ALA A 367 4.74 26.50 12.68
CA ALA A 367 4.33 26.77 11.31
C ALA A 367 5.02 25.75 10.38
N ARG A 368 4.26 25.15 9.46
CA ARG A 368 4.82 24.30 8.42
C ARG A 368 5.34 25.19 7.29
N VAL A 369 6.57 24.94 6.88
CA VAL A 369 7.27 25.67 5.82
C VAL A 369 7.76 24.65 4.79
N SER A 370 7.44 24.86 3.53
CA SER A 370 7.75 23.95 2.43
C SER A 370 8.53 24.65 1.33
N LEU A 371 9.57 23.99 0.81
CA LEU A 371 10.33 24.42 -0.35
C LEU A 371 9.74 23.78 -1.61
N ILE A 372 9.30 24.60 -2.56
CA ILE A 372 8.68 24.14 -3.81
C ILE A 372 9.62 24.44 -4.98
N ASP A 373 9.96 23.40 -5.75
CA ASP A 373 10.81 23.50 -6.96
C ASP A 373 10.03 24.05 -8.14
N ASP A 374 10.38 25.27 -8.54
CA ASP A 374 9.75 25.95 -9.66
C ASP A 374 10.14 25.35 -11.01
N ASP A 375 11.31 24.70 -11.08
CA ASP A 375 11.83 24.08 -12.28
C ASP A 375 11.37 22.61 -12.42
N ALA A 376 10.74 22.02 -11.40
CA ALA A 376 10.16 20.70 -11.48
C ALA A 376 8.97 20.71 -12.46
N ALA A 377 8.91 19.69 -13.33
CA ALA A 377 7.77 19.51 -14.23
C ALA A 377 6.46 19.38 -13.44
N ASP A 378 5.35 19.80 -14.04
CA ASP A 378 4.04 19.83 -13.38
C ASP A 378 3.51 18.43 -13.07
N GLY A 379 3.94 17.88 -11.94
CA GLY A 379 3.44 16.65 -11.33
C GLY A 379 2.44 16.90 -10.20
N GLY A 380 1.94 18.13 -10.07
CA GLY A 380 1.15 18.61 -8.93
C GLY A 380 2.00 19.08 -7.74
N ALA A 381 1.36 19.75 -6.79
CA ALA A 381 2.02 20.43 -5.67
C ALA A 381 2.94 19.49 -4.86
N SER A 382 2.46 18.30 -4.49
CA SER A 382 3.23 17.34 -3.69
C SER A 382 4.48 16.81 -4.40
N ALA A 383 4.44 16.68 -5.73
CA ALA A 383 5.61 16.20 -6.50
C ALA A 383 6.69 17.28 -6.63
N ARG A 384 6.32 18.56 -6.49
CA ARG A 384 7.25 19.71 -6.56
C ARG A 384 7.83 20.09 -5.20
N THR A 385 7.25 19.61 -4.10
CA THR A 385 7.79 19.83 -2.75
C THR A 385 9.10 19.08 -2.56
N VAL A 386 10.20 19.82 -2.34
CA VAL A 386 11.55 19.25 -2.12
C VAL A 386 11.78 18.92 -0.66
N ASP A 387 11.34 19.81 0.22
CA ASP A 387 11.50 19.68 1.66
C ASP A 387 10.34 20.38 2.36
N SER A 388 9.99 19.89 3.54
CA SER A 388 8.95 20.46 4.37
C SER A 388 9.28 20.25 5.84
N VAL A 389 9.38 21.34 6.58
CA VAL A 389 9.75 21.34 7.99
C VAL A 389 8.73 22.12 8.81
N GLU A 390 8.73 21.91 10.12
CA GLU A 390 8.02 22.78 11.06
C GLU A 390 9.02 23.71 11.73
N THR A 391 8.63 24.97 11.91
CA THR A 391 9.46 25.96 12.60
C THR A 391 9.64 25.61 14.06
N ASP A 392 10.86 25.81 14.57
CA ASP A 392 11.22 25.58 15.97
C ASP A 392 10.51 26.56 16.94
N ALA A 393 10.77 26.42 18.25
CA ALA A 393 10.21 27.29 19.29
C ALA A 393 10.48 28.79 19.07
N ASP A 394 11.61 29.13 18.45
CA ASP A 394 12.00 30.51 18.12
C ASP A 394 11.47 30.98 16.74
N GLY A 395 10.65 30.15 16.10
CA GLY A 395 10.07 30.37 14.77
C GLY A 395 11.06 30.26 13.61
N THR A 396 12.23 29.66 13.84
CA THR A 396 13.27 29.42 12.83
C THR A 396 13.05 28.12 12.07
N PHE A 397 13.57 28.05 10.85
CA PHE A 397 13.58 26.84 10.04
C PHE A 397 14.86 26.70 9.21
N VAL A 398 15.17 25.46 8.82
CA VAL A 398 16.21 25.12 7.85
C VAL A 398 15.62 24.18 6.81
N LEU A 399 15.57 24.61 5.56
CA LEU A 399 15.15 23.82 4.41
C LEU A 399 16.37 23.32 3.63
N SER A 400 16.25 22.11 3.09
CA SER A 400 17.23 21.50 2.20
C SER A 400 16.74 21.60 0.75
N GLY A 401 17.63 21.95 -0.16
CA GLY A 401 17.36 22.02 -1.59
C GLY A 401 18.60 21.76 -2.43
N TRP A 402 18.56 22.18 -3.69
CA TRP A 402 19.63 21.91 -4.65
C TRP A 402 20.05 23.19 -5.37
N ARG A 403 21.37 23.39 -5.55
CA ARG A 403 21.90 24.54 -6.28
C ARG A 403 21.54 24.45 -7.76
N GLY A 404 21.38 25.62 -8.39
CA GLY A 404 21.08 25.72 -9.82
C GLY A 404 19.59 25.50 -10.15
N ARG A 405 18.72 25.59 -9.15
CA ARG A 405 17.27 25.48 -9.31
C ARG A 405 16.55 26.72 -8.78
N THR A 406 15.38 27.00 -9.34
CA THR A 406 14.48 28.06 -8.90
C THR A 406 13.49 27.50 -7.88
N TYR A 407 13.26 28.25 -6.80
CA TYR A 407 12.35 27.86 -5.73
C TYR A 407 11.46 29.01 -5.28
N HIS A 408 10.28 28.66 -4.78
CA HIS A 408 9.55 29.48 -3.84
C HIS A 408 9.31 28.71 -2.54
N VAL A 409 9.00 29.45 -1.47
CA VAL A 409 8.73 28.90 -0.15
C VAL A 409 7.28 29.20 0.21
N GLU A 410 6.56 28.17 0.64
CA GLU A 410 5.19 28.29 1.15
C GLU A 410 5.19 28.07 2.66
N ALA A 411 4.31 28.77 3.37
CA ALA A 411 4.12 28.53 4.81
C ALA A 411 2.67 28.63 5.24
N TRP A 412 2.27 27.70 6.10
CA TRP A 412 0.94 27.65 6.71
C TRP A 412 1.05 27.09 8.13
N GLN A 413 0.05 27.40 8.96
CA GLN A 413 -0.04 26.85 10.32
C GLN A 413 -1.28 25.96 10.35
N PRO A 414 -1.16 24.70 10.82
CA PRO A 414 -2.31 23.88 11.09
C PRO A 414 -3.19 24.59 12.12
N ALA A 415 -4.51 24.69 11.86
CA ALA A 415 -5.43 25.15 12.89
C ALA A 415 -5.36 24.15 14.06
N VAL A 416 -5.09 24.65 15.27
CA VAL A 416 -5.24 23.84 16.49
C VAL A 416 -6.73 23.54 16.61
N ILE A 417 -7.12 22.29 16.34
CA ILE A 417 -8.48 21.83 16.61
C ILE A 417 -8.62 21.76 18.14
N GLY A 418 -9.04 22.86 18.76
CA GLY A 418 -9.74 22.77 20.03
C GLY A 418 -11.05 22.01 19.80
N MET A 419 -11.49 21.21 20.78
CA MET A 419 -12.74 20.43 20.76
C MET A 419 -14.03 21.29 20.69
N VAL A 420 -14.13 22.23 19.75
CA VAL A 420 -15.37 22.94 19.43
C VAL A 420 -15.41 23.11 17.92
N GLY A 421 -16.26 22.31 17.26
CA GLY A 421 -16.37 22.22 15.81
C GLY A 421 -16.62 23.58 15.15
N GLY A 422 -15.66 24.01 14.33
CA GLY A 422 -15.78 25.09 13.36
C GLY A 422 -14.87 24.79 12.16
N PRO A 423 -15.19 25.30 10.95
CA PRO A 423 -14.43 24.99 9.75
C PRO A 423 -12.97 25.46 9.87
N ALA A 424 -12.03 24.57 9.51
CA ALA A 424 -10.60 24.86 9.54
C ALA A 424 -10.26 26.01 8.58
N ALA A 425 -9.87 27.16 9.10
CA ALA A 425 -9.38 28.28 8.29
C ALA A 425 -7.87 28.13 8.08
N GLN A 426 -7.44 27.97 6.82
CA GLN A 426 -6.05 28.16 6.43
C GLN A 426 -5.68 29.63 6.65
N ARG A 427 -4.66 29.92 7.46
CA ARG A 427 -4.07 31.27 7.56
C ARG A 427 -2.73 31.26 6.82
N GLY A 428 -2.52 32.22 5.91
CA GLY A 428 -1.24 32.44 5.25
C GLY A 428 -0.27 33.22 6.15
N TYR A 429 1.04 33.03 5.95
CA TYR A 429 2.11 33.70 6.70
C TYR A 429 3.02 34.49 5.75
N GLU A 430 3.61 35.58 6.26
CA GLU A 430 4.68 36.27 5.54
C GLU A 430 6.02 35.59 5.87
N LEU A 431 6.76 35.20 4.84
CA LEU A 431 8.07 34.58 5.00
C LEU A 431 9.17 35.62 4.83
N ARG A 432 10.03 35.76 5.84
CA ARG A 432 11.29 36.51 5.70
C ARG A 432 12.45 35.54 5.69
N THR A 433 12.86 35.19 4.48
CA THR A 433 14.01 34.33 4.23
C THR A 433 15.30 35.15 4.29
N VAL A 434 16.33 34.62 4.96
CA VAL A 434 17.69 35.12 4.82
C VAL A 434 18.45 34.07 4.03
N ILE A 435 18.56 34.26 2.71
CA ILE A 435 19.42 33.40 1.89
C ILE A 435 20.86 33.62 2.36
N THR A 436 21.35 32.74 3.22
CA THR A 436 22.74 32.78 3.68
C THR A 436 23.59 32.00 2.68
N GLU A 437 23.81 32.59 1.50
CA GLU A 437 24.89 32.12 0.62
C GLU A 437 26.22 32.37 1.34
N ARG A 438 26.89 31.29 1.78
CA ARG A 438 28.34 31.28 1.74
C ARG A 438 28.73 30.59 0.43
N ARG A 439 29.24 31.40 -0.50
CA ARG A 439 29.89 30.97 -1.74
C ARG A 439 30.85 29.82 -1.50
#